data_AF-A0A7S0GG10-F1
#
_entry.id   AF-A0A7S0GG10-F1
#
_cell.length_a   1.000
_cell.length_b   1.000
_cell.length_c   1.000
_cell.angle_alpha   90.00
_cell.angle_beta   90.00
_cell.angle_gamma   90.00
#
_symmetry.space_group_name_H-M   'P 1'
#
loop_
_entity.id
_entity.type
_entity.pdbx_description
1 polymer ?
#
loop_
_entity_poly.entity_id
_entity_poly.type
_entity_poly.pdbx_seq_one_letter_code
_entity_poly.pdbx_strand_id
1 'polypeptide(L)'
;EGLKPFALLGGYNAAELWPALNLIVPTWFLLAFAPRWKHTPRLTLIGPLFCAALYTLAAVSLMFLGNGASSNEIDMSTLEGIVQLFSDPSWVFAGWVHYIVYDALIGRWIVIDSVERAGDT
;
A
#
# COMPACT_ATOMS: atom_id res chain seq x y z
N GLU A 1 -23.24 7.85 -4.35
CA GLU A 1 -23.00 7.88 -2.89
C GLU A 1 -21.54 8.20 -2.67
N GLY A 2 -21.22 9.16 -1.79
CA GLY A 2 -19.86 9.66 -1.61
C GLY A 2 -19.04 8.75 -0.69
N LEU A 3 -17.84 8.36 -1.12
CA LEU A 3 -16.90 7.61 -0.31
C LEU A 3 -16.52 8.40 0.94
N LYS A 4 -16.32 7.71 2.08
CA LYS A 4 -15.97 8.37 3.34
C LYS A 4 -14.58 9.01 3.25
N PRO A 5 -14.41 10.26 3.70
CA PRO A 5 -13.11 10.93 3.71
C PRO A 5 -12.21 10.39 4.82
N PHE A 6 -10.90 10.39 4.57
CA PHE A 6 -9.88 10.08 5.58
C PHE A 6 -9.41 11.37 6.27
N ALA A 7 -9.66 11.48 7.58
CA ALA A 7 -9.36 12.66 8.38
C ALA A 7 -7.86 13.05 8.35
N LEU A 8 -6.96 12.06 8.40
CA LEU A 8 -5.50 12.30 8.38
C LEU A 8 -4.94 12.61 6.99
N LEU A 9 -5.72 12.38 5.93
CA LEU A 9 -5.31 12.62 4.55
C LEU A 9 -6.04 13.85 4.00
N GLY A 10 -6.18 14.89 4.82
CA GLY A 10 -6.78 16.16 4.39
C GLY A 10 -8.25 16.09 4.00
N GLY A 11 -8.96 15.02 4.39
CA GLY A 11 -10.34 14.79 4.02
C GLY A 11 -10.54 14.22 2.61
N TYR A 12 -9.47 13.79 1.92
CA TYR A 12 -9.61 13.07 0.66
C TYR A 12 -10.28 11.71 0.87
N ASN A 13 -11.06 11.26 -0.11
CA ASN A 13 -11.67 9.92 -0.10
C ASN A 13 -10.83 8.91 -0.91
N ALA A 14 -11.20 7.62 -0.83
CA ALA A 14 -10.46 6.54 -1.49
C ALA A 14 -10.32 6.70 -3.01
N ALA A 15 -11.34 7.22 -3.71
CA ALA A 15 -11.29 7.42 -5.16
C ALA A 15 -10.34 8.56 -5.56
N GLU A 16 -10.27 9.61 -4.75
CA GLU A 16 -9.36 10.74 -4.98
C GLU A 16 -7.89 10.36 -4.75
N LEU A 17 -7.65 9.45 -3.80
CA LEU A 17 -6.31 8.93 -3.49
C LEU A 17 -5.87 7.82 -4.45
N TRP A 18 -6.81 7.15 -5.11
CA TRP A 18 -6.54 6.01 -6.00
C TRP A 18 -5.46 6.27 -7.06
N PRO A 19 -5.45 7.41 -7.80
CA PRO A 19 -4.42 7.67 -8.80
C PRO A 19 -3.01 7.78 -8.22
N ALA A 20 -2.86 8.14 -6.94
CA ALA A 20 -1.56 8.26 -6.28
C ALA A 20 -0.84 6.90 -6.14
N LEU A 21 -1.59 5.79 -6.17
CA LEU A 21 -1.03 4.44 -6.14
C LEU A 21 -0.18 4.12 -7.38
N ASN A 22 -0.39 4.83 -8.49
CA ASN A 22 0.43 4.67 -9.71
C ASN A 22 1.90 5.08 -9.52
N LEU A 23 2.25 5.74 -8.40
CA LEU A 23 3.64 5.97 -8.02
C LEU A 23 4.44 4.69 -7.77
N ILE A 24 3.78 3.53 -7.70
CA ILE A 24 4.44 2.22 -7.66
C ILE A 24 4.99 1.77 -9.04
N VAL A 25 4.43 2.28 -10.14
CA VAL A 25 4.80 1.84 -11.50
C VAL A 25 6.28 2.09 -11.82
N PRO A 26 6.88 3.26 -11.50
CA PRO A 26 8.31 3.47 -11.70
C PRO A 26 9.20 2.49 -10.93
N THR A 27 8.77 2.02 -9.75
CA THR A 27 9.49 1.00 -8.99
C THR A 27 9.56 -0.30 -9.79
N TRP A 28 8.44 -0.80 -10.28
CA TRP A 28 8.41 -2.02 -11.11
C TRP A 28 9.16 -1.85 -12.43
N PHE A 29 9.04 -0.69 -13.08
CA PHE A 29 9.75 -0.40 -14.32
C PHE A 29 11.27 -0.45 -14.13
N LEU A 30 11.80 0.16 -13.06
CA LEU A 30 13.23 0.12 -12.75
C LEU A 30 13.72 -1.29 -12.43
N LEU A 31 12.93 -2.06 -11.67
CA LEU A 31 13.27 -3.45 -11.33
C LEU A 31 13.30 -4.35 -12.58
N ALA A 32 12.36 -4.18 -13.52
CA ALA A 32 12.28 -5.02 -14.70
C ALA A 32 13.35 -4.69 -15.75
N PHE A 33 13.60 -3.41 -16.02
CA PHE A 33 14.44 -2.98 -17.15
C PHE A 33 15.86 -2.55 -16.75
N ALA A 34 16.07 -2.10 -15.52
CA ALA A 34 17.36 -1.56 -15.08
C ALA A 34 17.81 -2.10 -13.70
N PRO A 35 17.74 -3.42 -13.43
CA PRO A 35 18.03 -3.97 -12.09
C PRO A 35 19.46 -3.74 -11.62
N ARG A 36 20.45 -3.68 -12.54
CA ARG A 36 21.88 -3.48 -12.24
C ARG A 36 22.31 -2.01 -12.17
N TRP A 37 21.40 -1.07 -12.38
CA TRP A 37 21.75 0.34 -12.37
C TRP A 37 22.01 0.83 -10.94
N LYS A 38 23.10 1.59 -10.74
CA LYS A 38 23.56 2.07 -9.42
C LYS A 38 22.52 2.85 -8.60
N HIS A 39 21.50 3.41 -9.25
CA HIS A 39 20.44 4.17 -8.60
C HIS A 39 19.16 3.36 -8.34
N THR A 40 19.01 2.19 -8.96
CA THR A 40 17.82 1.33 -8.82
C THR A 40 17.50 1.00 -7.37
N PRO A 41 18.45 0.60 -6.50
CA PRO A 41 18.14 0.30 -5.10
C PRO A 41 17.53 1.48 -4.33
N ARG A 42 17.92 2.72 -4.65
CA ARG A 42 17.43 3.93 -3.97
C ARG A 42 16.09 4.38 -4.54
N LEU A 43 15.96 4.45 -5.87
CA LEU A 43 14.75 4.95 -6.52
C LEU A 43 13.57 4.00 -6.37
N THR A 44 13.81 2.69 -6.40
CA THR A 44 12.75 1.67 -6.23
C THR A 44 12.11 1.69 -4.85
N LEU A 45 12.76 2.30 -3.85
CA LEU A 45 12.25 2.43 -2.49
C LEU A 45 11.22 3.57 -2.34
N ILE A 46 11.26 4.58 -3.21
CA ILE A 46 10.43 5.79 -3.10
C ILE A 46 8.93 5.46 -3.20
N GLY A 47 8.53 4.71 -4.23
CA GLY A 47 7.13 4.31 -4.44
C GLY A 47 6.54 3.51 -3.28
N PRO A 48 7.19 2.42 -2.82
CA PRO A 48 6.75 1.65 -1.67
C PRO A 48 6.68 2.47 -0.38
N LEU A 49 7.65 3.33 -0.11
CA LEU A 49 7.63 4.19 1.10
C LEU A 49 6.47 5.18 1.07
N PHE A 50 6.21 5.80 -0.08
CA PHE A 50 5.05 6.67 -0.25
C PHE A 50 3.74 5.92 0.00
N CYS A 51 3.57 4.74 -0.62
CA CYS A 51 2.38 3.92 -0.44
C CYS A 51 2.26 3.40 1.01
N ALA A 52 3.38 3.11 1.69
CA ALA A 52 3.39 2.69 3.08
C ALA A 52 2.94 3.82 4.01
N ALA A 53 3.38 5.06 3.77
CA ALA A 53 2.90 6.22 4.50
C ALA A 53 1.40 6.43 4.26
N LEU A 54 0.94 6.35 3.01
CA LEU A 54 -0.47 6.46 2.65
C LEU A 54 -1.32 5.39 3.34
N TYR A 55 -0.89 4.12 3.29
CA TYR A 55 -1.52 3.00 4.00
C TYR A 55 -1.61 3.27 5.50
N THR A 56 -0.51 3.69 6.12
CA THR A 56 -0.45 3.93 7.57
C THR A 56 -1.42 5.03 7.98
N LEU A 57 -1.44 6.14 7.25
CA LEU A 57 -2.36 7.25 7.52
C LEU A 57 -3.83 6.87 7.28
N ALA A 58 -4.12 6.11 6.22
CA ALA A 58 -5.46 5.60 5.94
C ALA A 58 -5.94 4.65 7.05
N ALA A 59 -5.12 3.65 7.42
CA ALA A 59 -5.44 2.68 8.45
C ALA A 59 -5.65 3.35 9.82
N VAL A 60 -4.76 4.26 10.23
CA VAL A 60 -4.91 5.01 11.49
C VAL A 60 -6.17 5.89 11.44
N SER A 61 -6.44 6.54 10.30
CA SER A 61 -7.65 7.34 10.13
C SER A 61 -8.93 6.50 10.26
N LEU A 62 -8.95 5.27 9.75
CA LEU A 62 -10.11 4.39 9.85
C LEU A 62 -10.27 3.81 11.26
N MET A 63 -9.17 3.39 11.88
CA MET A 63 -9.19 2.75 13.21
C MET A 63 -9.53 3.73 14.34
N PHE A 64 -9.03 4.97 14.28
CA PHE A 64 -9.07 5.88 15.43
C PHE A 64 -9.90 7.16 15.20
N LEU A 65 -10.18 7.53 13.95
CA LEU A 65 -10.81 8.81 13.58
C LEU A 65 -12.06 8.64 12.69
N GLY A 66 -12.47 7.40 12.41
CA GLY A 66 -13.63 7.10 11.56
C GLY A 66 -14.94 7.49 12.23
N ASN A 67 -15.68 8.42 11.61
CA ASN A 67 -16.85 9.08 12.21
C ASN A 67 -18.20 8.32 12.06
N GLY A 68 -18.22 6.99 11.89
CA GLY A 68 -19.52 6.30 11.80
C GLY A 68 -19.55 4.78 11.55
N ALA A 69 -20.24 4.10 12.48
CA ALA A 69 -21.10 2.93 12.29
C ALA A 69 -20.49 1.53 12.07
N SER A 70 -19.21 1.30 12.38
CA SER A 70 -18.69 -0.05 12.63
C SER A 70 -18.00 -0.09 13.98
N SER A 71 -18.77 0.17 15.04
CA SER A 71 -18.47 -0.28 16.39
C SER A 71 -18.63 -1.80 16.55
N ASN A 72 -18.78 -2.55 15.45
CA ASN A 72 -18.49 -3.96 15.47
C ASN A 72 -16.98 -4.05 15.68
N GLU A 73 -16.59 -4.76 16.74
CA GLU A 73 -15.20 -5.11 17.00
C GLU A 73 -14.59 -5.60 15.68
N ILE A 74 -13.57 -4.90 15.18
CA ILE A 74 -12.84 -5.31 13.99
C ILE A 74 -12.17 -6.64 14.34
N ASP A 75 -12.82 -7.73 13.96
CA ASP A 75 -12.32 -9.07 14.20
C ASP A 75 -11.60 -9.58 12.95
N MET A 76 -10.28 -9.40 12.92
CA MET A 76 -9.43 -9.98 11.86
C MET A 76 -9.03 -11.43 12.16
N SER A 77 -9.51 -12.03 13.26
CA SER A 77 -9.22 -13.42 13.64
C SER A 77 -10.19 -14.42 13.02
N THR A 78 -11.36 -13.97 12.55
CA THR A 78 -12.36 -14.80 11.88
C THR A 78 -12.55 -14.40 10.42
N LEU A 79 -12.91 -15.37 9.58
CA LEU A 79 -13.21 -15.11 8.17
C LEU A 79 -14.42 -14.16 8.01
N GLU A 80 -15.44 -14.32 8.85
CA GLU A 80 -16.64 -13.48 8.83
C GLU A 80 -16.30 -12.01 9.15
N GLY A 81 -15.47 -11.77 10.17
CA GLY A 81 -15.03 -10.42 10.51
C GLY A 81 -14.19 -9.76 9.41
N ILE A 82 -13.33 -10.52 8.72
CA ILE A 82 -12.61 -10.01 7.54
C ILE A 82 -13.59 -9.65 6.41
N VAL A 83 -14.54 -10.54 6.08
CA VAL A 83 -15.53 -10.27 5.02
C VAL A 83 -16.36 -9.02 5.35
N GLN A 84 -16.75 -8.85 6.62
CA GLN A 84 -17.46 -7.66 7.07
C GLN A 84 -16.58 -6.41 6.96
N LEU A 85 -15.30 -6.48 7.32
CA LEU A 85 -14.37 -5.35 7.21
C LEU A 85 -14.25 -4.87 5.76
N PHE A 86 -14.10 -5.80 4.81
CA PHE A 86 -14.00 -5.50 3.38
C PHE A 86 -15.35 -5.17 2.71
N SER A 87 -16.46 -5.10 3.46
CA SER A 87 -17.71 -4.56 2.94
C SER A 87 -17.70 -3.03 2.81
N ASP A 88 -16.81 -2.33 3.53
CA ASP A 88 -16.62 -0.88 3.43
C ASP A 88 -15.52 -0.58 2.38
N PRO A 89 -15.82 0.20 1.33
CA PRO A 89 -14.85 0.57 0.30
C PRO A 89 -13.56 1.25 0.84
N SER A 90 -13.63 1.97 1.96
CA SER A 90 -12.45 2.62 2.54
C SER A 90 -11.48 1.59 3.14
N TRP A 91 -12.00 0.52 3.73
CA TRP A 91 -11.20 -0.61 4.21
C TRP A 91 -10.64 -1.44 3.05
N VAL A 92 -11.42 -1.62 1.98
CA VAL A 92 -10.92 -2.24 0.72
C VAL A 92 -9.74 -1.45 0.17
N PHE A 93 -9.85 -0.12 0.12
CA PHE A 93 -8.75 0.75 -0.32
C PHE A 93 -7.50 0.54 0.56
N ALA A 94 -7.63 0.63 1.88
CA ALA A 94 -6.50 0.45 2.79
C ALA A 94 -5.83 -0.93 2.62
N GLY A 95 -6.63 -2.00 2.49
CA GLY A 95 -6.12 -3.35 2.20
C GLY A 95 -5.42 -3.45 0.84
N TRP A 96 -5.94 -2.78 -0.18
CA TRP A 96 -5.30 -2.74 -1.50
C TRP A 96 -3.94 -2.02 -1.48
N VAL A 97 -3.85 -0.86 -0.79
CA VAL A 97 -2.56 -0.17 -0.62
C VAL A 97 -1.57 -1.05 0.14
N HIS A 98 -2.02 -1.80 1.15
CA HIS A 98 -1.18 -2.75 1.88
C HIS A 98 -0.56 -3.80 0.96
N TYR A 99 -1.34 -4.42 0.07
CA TYR A 99 -0.82 -5.39 -0.90
C TYR A 99 0.20 -4.77 -1.86
N ILE A 100 -0.08 -3.57 -2.39
CA ILE A 100 0.86 -2.87 -3.27
C ILE A 100 2.22 -2.65 -2.60
N VAL A 101 2.20 -2.22 -1.33
CA VAL A 101 3.43 -1.98 -0.56
C VAL A 101 4.19 -3.29 -0.35
N TYR A 102 3.51 -4.33 0.10
CA TYR A 102 4.12 -5.62 0.36
C TYR A 102 4.74 -6.22 -0.90
N ASP A 103 3.96 -6.30 -1.99
CA ASP A 103 4.40 -6.89 -3.26
C ASP A 103 5.61 -6.17 -3.84
N ALA A 104 5.63 -4.84 -3.78
CA ALA A 104 6.74 -4.06 -4.30
C ALA A 104 8.01 -4.20 -3.45
N LEU A 105 7.90 -4.31 -2.12
CA LEU A 105 9.05 -4.53 -1.23
C LEU A 105 9.63 -5.94 -1.42
N ILE A 106 8.77 -6.96 -1.52
CA ILE A 106 9.20 -8.34 -1.77
C ILE A 106 9.80 -8.47 -3.17
N GLY A 107 9.14 -7.93 -4.20
CA GLY A 107 9.66 -7.92 -5.57
C GLY A 107 11.01 -7.21 -5.68
N ARG A 108 11.17 -6.07 -5.00
CA ARG A 108 12.45 -5.37 -4.90
C ARG A 108 13.51 -6.25 -4.24
N TRP A 109 13.20 -6.92 -3.12
CA TRP A 109 14.13 -7.79 -2.42
C TRP A 109 14.61 -8.93 -3.32
N ILE A 110 13.70 -9.64 -3.99
CA ILE A 110 14.02 -10.74 -4.91
C ILE A 110 14.98 -10.27 -6.01
N VAL A 111 14.68 -9.15 -6.66
CA VAL A 111 15.49 -8.65 -7.78
C VAL A 111 16.88 -8.22 -7.32
N ILE A 112 16.98 -7.49 -6.20
CA ILE A 112 18.28 -7.03 -5.69
C ILE A 112 19.13 -8.23 -5.24
N ASP A 113 18.57 -9.17 -4.48
CA ASP A 113 19.26 -10.39 -4.05
C ASP A 113 19.76 -11.20 -5.25
N SER A 114 18.97 -11.31 -6.33
CA SER A 114 19.40 -11.99 -7.55
C SER A 114 20.59 -11.31 -8.25
N VAL A 115 20.66 -9.98 -8.21
CA VAL A 115 21.76 -9.21 -8.81
C VAL A 115 23.04 -9.35 -8.00
N GLU A 116 22.92 -9.30 -6.67
CA GLU A 116 24.05 -9.48 -5.75
C GLU A 116 24.67 -10.87 -5.93
N ARG A 117 23.85 -11.93 -5.92
CA ARG A 117 24.34 -13.31 -6.11
C ARG A 117 24.97 -13.57 -7.48
N ALA A 118 24.49 -12.90 -8.52
CA ALA A 118 25.05 -13.04 -9.87
C ALA A 118 26.40 -12.30 -10.02
N GLY A 119 26.76 -11.41 -9.11
CA GLY A 119 28.08 -10.76 -9.06
C GLY A 119 29.15 -11.59 -8.35
N ASP A 120 28.74 -12.59 -7.56
CA ASP A 120 29.63 -13.44 -6.75
C ASP A 120 30.10 -14.72 -7.48
N THR A 121 29.59 -14.99 -8.69
CA THR A 121 29.96 -16.12 -9.56
C THR A 121 30.87 -15.69 -10.70
#